data_AF-A0A1Z9MRN0-F1
#
_entry.id   AF-A0A1Z9MRN0-F1
#
_cell.length_a   1.000
_cell.length_b   1.000
_cell.length_c   1.000
_cell.angle_alpha   90.00
_cell.angle_beta   90.00
_cell.angle_gamma   90.00
#
_symmetry.space_group_name_H-M   'P 1'
#
loop_
_entity.id
_entity.type
_entity.pdbx_description
1 polymer ?
#
loop_
_entity_poly.entity_id
_entity_poly.type
_entity_poly.pdbx_seq_one_letter_code
_entity_poly.pdbx_strand_id
1 'polypeptide(L)'
;MALAKSQRSLRSWTTQDWGTKSGKKSSETGERYLPKKAIESLSDSEYAATTAKKRKDTAAGKQHSKQPKKTARKTRAYRQVK
;
A
#
# COMPACT_ATOMS: atom_id res chain seq x y z
N MET A 1 -20.84 -10.43 -23.43
CA MET A 1 -20.51 -11.44 -22.41
C MET A 1 -20.29 -10.75 -21.06
N ALA A 2 -20.75 -11.35 -19.96
CA ALA A 2 -20.40 -10.88 -18.63
C ALA A 2 -18.93 -11.20 -18.30
N LEU A 3 -18.23 -10.29 -17.60
CA LEU A 3 -16.83 -10.50 -17.21
C LEU A 3 -16.71 -11.69 -16.23
N ALA A 4 -15.72 -12.56 -16.44
CA ALA A 4 -15.35 -13.59 -15.48
C ALA A 4 -14.89 -13.00 -14.13
N LYS A 5 -14.94 -13.78 -13.05
CA LYS A 5 -14.57 -13.31 -11.70
C LYS A 5 -13.15 -12.74 -11.64
N SER A 6 -12.19 -13.40 -12.27
CA SER A 6 -10.80 -12.92 -12.38
C SER A 6 -10.70 -11.59 -13.13
N GLN A 7 -11.47 -11.42 -14.21
CA GLN A 7 -11.52 -10.18 -14.99
C GLN A 7 -12.12 -9.02 -14.20
N ARG A 8 -13.18 -9.28 -13.41
CA ARG A 8 -13.74 -8.27 -12.49
C ARG A 8 -12.72 -7.87 -11.42
N SER A 9 -12.00 -8.86 -10.88
CA SER A 9 -10.95 -8.62 -9.88
C SER A 9 -9.79 -7.78 -10.45
N LEU A 10 -9.29 -8.15 -11.62
CA LEU A 10 -8.22 -7.42 -12.30
C LEU A 10 -8.66 -5.99 -12.63
N ARG A 11 -9.89 -5.81 -13.16
CA ARG A 11 -10.43 -4.48 -13.47
C ARG A 11 -10.47 -3.61 -12.21
N SER A 12 -11.03 -4.10 -11.11
CA SER A 12 -11.11 -3.32 -9.87
C SER A 12 -9.73 -3.01 -9.27
N TRP A 13 -8.75 -3.92 -9.40
CA TRP A 13 -7.37 -3.62 -9.00
C TRP A 13 -6.72 -2.54 -9.88
N THR A 14 -6.92 -2.64 -11.20
CA THR A 14 -6.32 -1.74 -12.20
C THR A 14 -6.89 -0.33 -12.13
N THR A 15 -8.16 -0.17 -11.75
CA THR A 15 -8.79 1.15 -11.57
C THR A 15 -8.38 1.87 -10.27
N GLN A 16 -7.63 1.21 -9.37
CA GLN A 16 -7.15 1.88 -8.16
C GLN A 16 -5.95 2.76 -8.50
N ASP A 17 -5.91 3.95 -7.92
CA ASP A 17 -4.71 4.79 -7.97
C ASP A 17 -3.68 4.25 -6.98
N TRP A 18 -2.54 3.77 -7.47
CA TRP A 18 -1.45 3.27 -6.63
C TRP A 18 -0.28 4.25 -6.61
N GLY A 19 0.22 4.56 -5.41
CA GLY A 19 1.27 5.55 -5.25
C GLY A 19 1.86 5.62 -3.86
N THR A 20 2.66 6.66 -3.64
CA THR A 20 3.13 7.11 -2.32
C THR A 20 2.39 8.40 -1.95
N LYS A 21 2.41 8.79 -0.67
CA LYS A 21 1.77 10.02 -0.20
C LYS A 21 2.38 11.27 -0.85
N SER A 22 3.69 11.27 -1.10
CA SER A 22 4.38 12.39 -1.75
C SER A 22 4.34 12.39 -3.27
N GLY A 23 3.87 11.30 -3.91
CA GLY A 23 3.95 11.11 -5.36
C GLY A 23 5.34 10.74 -5.89
N LYS A 24 6.38 10.76 -5.04
CA LYS A 24 7.75 10.34 -5.42
C LYS A 24 7.90 8.82 -5.43
N LYS A 25 8.92 8.31 -6.12
CA LYS A 25 9.16 6.88 -6.21
C LYS A 25 9.45 6.28 -4.83
N SER A 26 8.77 5.17 -4.54
CA SER A 26 8.89 4.41 -3.29
C SER A 26 10.31 3.87 -3.04
N SER A 27 11.08 3.67 -4.12
CA SER A 27 12.50 3.26 -4.09
C SER A 27 13.42 4.37 -3.61
N GLU A 28 13.07 5.64 -3.86
CA GLU A 28 13.89 6.80 -3.50
C GLU A 28 13.57 7.27 -2.08
N THR A 29 12.29 7.43 -1.76
CA THR A 29 11.88 8.00 -0.47
C THR A 29 11.72 6.96 0.64
N GLY A 30 11.69 5.67 0.29
CA GLY A 30 11.36 4.59 1.21
C GLY A 30 9.89 4.62 1.69
N GLU A 31 9.05 5.49 1.13
CA GLU A 31 7.61 5.56 1.43
C GLU A 31 6.89 4.29 1.04
N ARG A 32 5.73 4.03 1.66
CA ARG A 32 4.94 2.85 1.31
C ARG A 32 4.13 3.06 0.05
N TYR A 33 4.26 2.10 -0.87
CA TYR A 33 3.42 2.00 -2.06
C TYR A 33 2.07 1.36 -1.68
N LEU A 34 1.00 2.12 -1.85
CA LEU A 34 -0.35 1.82 -1.36
C LEU A 34 -1.41 2.37 -2.32
N PRO A 35 -2.63 1.80 -2.34
CA PRO A 35 -3.76 2.46 -2.98
C PRO A 35 -4.01 3.83 -2.33
N LYS A 36 -4.32 4.85 -3.11
CA LYS A 36 -4.56 6.23 -2.65
C LYS A 36 -5.61 6.30 -1.55
N LYS A 37 -6.74 5.60 -1.73
CA LYS A 37 -7.80 5.46 -0.70
C LYS A 37 -7.30 4.84 0.60
N ALA A 38 -6.32 3.94 0.52
CA ALA A 38 -5.70 3.36 1.71
C ALA A 38 -4.80 4.37 2.41
N ILE A 39 -4.05 5.20 1.67
CA ILE A 39 -3.24 6.28 2.24
C ILE A 39 -4.13 7.30 2.96
N GLU A 40 -5.23 7.71 2.32
CA GLU A 40 -6.22 8.65 2.89
C GLU A 40 -6.91 8.12 4.16
N SER A 41 -7.04 6.80 4.30
CA SER A 41 -7.61 6.16 5.49
C SER A 41 -6.68 6.12 6.72
N LEU A 42 -5.38 6.40 6.51
CA LEU A 42 -4.38 6.38 7.57
C LEU A 42 -4.23 7.77 8.18
N SER A 43 -4.01 7.82 9.49
CA SER A 43 -3.50 9.05 10.08
C SER A 43 -2.06 9.32 9.61
N ASP A 44 -1.63 10.57 9.71
CA ASP A 44 -0.26 10.97 9.40
C ASP A 44 0.76 10.21 10.25
N SER A 45 0.45 9.97 11.52
CA SER A 45 1.28 9.17 12.42
C SER A 45 1.37 7.70 12.00
N GLU A 46 0.27 7.10 11.53
CA GLU A 46 0.27 5.72 11.03
C GLU A 46 1.06 5.59 9.74
N TYR A 47 0.91 6.54 8.81
CA TYR A 47 1.67 6.57 7.56
C TYR A 47 3.18 6.78 7.82
N ALA A 48 3.52 7.69 8.73
CA ALA A 48 4.90 7.94 9.14
C ALA A 48 5.52 6.69 9.79
N ALA A 49 4.84 6.06 10.74
CA ALA A 49 5.34 4.86 11.42
C ALA A 49 5.57 3.69 10.46
N THR A 50 4.63 3.48 9.53
CA THR A 50 4.74 2.38 8.55
C THR A 50 5.86 2.63 7.53
N THR A 51 6.11 3.90 7.18
CA THR A 51 7.21 4.32 6.31
C THR A 51 8.56 4.21 7.02
N ALA A 52 8.66 4.67 8.26
CA ALA A 52 9.87 4.51 9.09
C ALA A 52 10.26 3.04 9.24
N LYS A 53 9.27 2.16 9.46
CA LYS A 53 9.50 0.70 9.48
C LYS A 53 10.06 0.17 8.16
N LYS A 54 9.53 0.64 7.01
CA LYS A 54 10.03 0.26 5.68
C LYS A 54 11.47 0.73 5.47
N ARG A 55 11.77 1.98 5.81
CA ARG A 55 13.14 2.53 5.73
C ARG A 55 14.12 1.72 6.58
N LYS A 56 13.75 1.41 7.83
CA LYS A 56 14.58 0.59 8.72
C LYS A 56 14.85 -0.81 8.18
N ASP A 57 13.82 -1.48 7.64
CA ASP A 57 14.00 -2.82 7.06
C ASP A 57 14.84 -2.79 5.78
N THR A 58 14.66 -1.75 4.96
CA THR A 58 15.45 -1.55 3.72
C THR A 58 16.92 -1.30 4.05
N ALA A 59 17.20 -0.44 5.03
CA ALA A 59 18.56 -0.20 5.53
C ALA A 59 19.20 -1.45 6.12
N ALA A 60 18.39 -2.35 6.70
CA ALA A 60 18.84 -3.66 7.18
C ALA A 60 18.98 -4.71 6.06
N GLY A 61 18.88 -4.33 4.78
CA GLY A 61 19.05 -5.23 3.64
C GLY A 61 17.89 -6.23 3.43
N LYS A 62 16.75 -6.03 4.09
CA LYS A 62 15.61 -6.96 3.98
C LYS A 62 14.89 -6.75 2.65
N GLN A 63 14.71 -7.83 1.90
CA GLN A 63 13.90 -7.85 0.67
C GLN A 63 12.42 -7.46 0.94
N HIS A 64 11.90 -7.79 2.13
CA HIS A 64 10.50 -7.55 2.48
C HIS A 64 10.34 -6.83 3.82
N SER A 65 9.48 -5.80 3.86
CA SER A 65 9.14 -5.07 5.08
C SER A 65 7.68 -5.26 5.49
N LYS A 66 7.47 -5.94 6.63
CA LYS A 66 6.14 -6.16 7.18
C LYS A 66 5.55 -4.86 7.77
N GLN A 67 4.49 -4.39 7.13
CA GLN A 67 3.20 -4.11 7.76
C GLN A 67 3.09 -3.96 9.30
N PRO A 68 3.18 -2.81 10.01
CA PRO A 68 2.73 -2.78 11.40
C PRO A 68 1.28 -3.30 11.50
N LYS A 69 0.99 -4.21 12.43
CA LYS A 69 -0.25 -5.03 12.41
C LYS A 69 -1.53 -4.18 12.33
N LYS A 70 -1.59 -3.04 13.03
CA LYS A 70 -2.74 -2.12 13.02
C LYS A 70 -2.95 -1.50 11.63
N THR A 71 -1.92 -0.88 11.06
CA THR A 71 -1.92 -0.30 9.72
C THR A 71 -2.18 -1.35 8.63
N ALA A 72 -1.65 -2.56 8.80
CA ALA A 72 -1.88 -3.68 7.88
C ALA A 72 -3.36 -4.06 7.78
N ARG A 73 -4.07 -4.09 8.92
CA ARG A 73 -5.51 -4.40 8.97
C ARG A 73 -6.33 -3.34 8.24
N LYS A 74 -6.04 -2.05 8.46
CA LYS A 74 -6.70 -0.92 7.77
C LYS A 74 -6.48 -1.00 6.25
N THR A 75 -5.22 -1.07 5.84
CA THR A 75 -4.85 -1.07 4.41
C THR A 75 -5.28 -2.33 3.66
N ARG A 76 -5.42 -3.48 4.34
CA ARG A 76 -5.88 -4.74 3.73
C ARG A 76 -7.25 -4.59 3.07
N ALA A 77 -8.19 -3.90 3.71
CA ALA A 77 -9.54 -3.73 3.18
C ALA A 77 -9.57 -3.07 1.80
N TYR A 78 -8.62 -2.18 1.51
CA TYR A 78 -8.51 -1.47 0.24
C TYR A 78 -7.80 -2.27 -0.85
N ARG A 79 -6.94 -3.21 -0.46
CA ARG A 79 -6.20 -4.07 -1.40
C ARG A 79 -6.99 -5.31 -1.81
N GLN A 80 -8.01 -5.67 -1.04
CA GLN A 80 -8.86 -6.81 -1.37
C GLN A 80 -9.84 -6.42 -2.47
N VAL A 81 -9.80 -7.19 -3.55
CA VAL A 81 -10.80 -7.11 -4.60
C VAL A 81 -11.88 -8.16 -4.32
N LYS A 82 -13.15 -7.74 -4.31
CA LYS A 82 -14.31 -8.63 -4.13
C LYS A 82 -14.73 -9.27 -5.45
#